data_AF-A0A6P5SK72-F1
#
_entry.id   AF-A0A6P5SK72-F1
#
_cell.length_a   1.000
_cell.length_b   1.000
_cell.length_c   1.000
_cell.angle_alpha   90.00
_cell.angle_beta   90.00
_cell.angle_gamma   90.00
#
_symmetry.space_group_name_H-M   'P 1'
#
loop_
_entity.id
_entity.type
_entity.pdbx_description
1 polymer ?
#
loop_
_entity_poly.entity_id
_entity_poly.type
_entity_poly.pdbx_seq_one_letter_code
_entity_poly.pdbx_strand_id
1 'polypeptide(L)'
;MHDSLQEMGRQIVLREFPDEPGWCSRLWFREDANHVLSKNTGTEAIEGIVLHPSDPGVQVHANAKSFSKMVKLRYLKISNVRLYNGLEDLPNSLRILKWTGYPLTYFPSHFNPEKLLELKMCHSCIKHFRMGTKPLHNLKTIKLSHSLNLVSTPNFKGR
;
A
#
# COMPACT_ATOMS: atom_id res chain seq x y z
N MET A 1 15.85 -1.08 15.96
CA MET A 1 14.73 -0.92 16.91
C MET A 1 14.56 -2.25 17.60
N HIS A 2 14.51 -2.27 18.93
CA HIS A 2 14.36 -3.51 19.70
C HIS A 2 12.89 -3.96 19.66
N ASP A 3 12.63 -5.26 19.54
CA ASP A 3 11.29 -5.81 19.33
C ASP A 3 10.33 -5.43 20.47
N SER A 4 10.80 -5.41 21.72
CA SER A 4 9.99 -5.02 22.88
C SER A 4 9.49 -3.56 22.83
N LEU A 5 10.33 -2.63 22.35
CA LEU A 5 9.94 -1.23 22.20
C LEU A 5 8.96 -1.05 21.05
N GLN A 6 9.14 -1.83 19.97
CA GLN A 6 8.21 -1.83 18.86
C GLN A 6 6.83 -2.33 19.30
N GLU A 7 6.77 -3.44 20.03
CA GLU A 7 5.53 -4.04 20.48
C GLU A 7 4.78 -3.10 21.42
N MET A 8 5.49 -2.49 22.38
CA MET A 8 4.90 -1.47 23.26
C MET A 8 4.29 -0.32 22.47
N GLY A 9 4.99 0.18 21.44
CA GLY A 9 4.47 1.24 20.58
C GLY A 9 3.23 0.84 19.78
N ARG A 10 3.12 -0.43 19.35
CA ARG A 10 1.94 -0.95 18.66
C ARG A 10 0.74 -1.05 19.60
N GLN A 11 0.96 -1.57 20.80
CA GLN A 11 -0.08 -1.74 21.81
C GLN A 11 -0.70 -0.42 22.26
N ILE A 12 0.07 0.66 22.32
CA ILE A 12 -0.46 2.00 22.66
C ILE A 12 -1.52 2.45 21.64
N VAL A 13 -1.24 2.30 20.35
CA VAL A 13 -2.18 2.71 19.29
C VAL A 13 -3.43 1.82 19.26
N LEU A 14 -3.28 0.50 19.49
CA LEU A 14 -4.43 -0.41 19.53
C LEU A 14 -5.36 -0.14 20.71
N ARG A 15 -4.83 0.25 21.87
CA ARG A 15 -5.63 0.52 23.07
C ARG A 15 -6.59 1.70 22.90
N GLU A 16 -6.33 2.61 21.97
CA GLU A 16 -7.22 3.73 21.69
C GLU A 16 -8.53 3.28 21.01
N PHE A 17 -8.48 2.21 20.20
CA PHE A 17 -9.63 1.71 19.44
C PHE A 17 -9.66 0.17 19.37
N PRO A 18 -9.94 -0.53 20.48
CA PRO A 18 -9.81 -2.00 20.55
C PRO A 18 -10.67 -2.75 19.53
N ASP A 19 -11.88 -2.27 19.28
CA ASP A 19 -12.87 -2.92 18.40
C ASP A 19 -13.00 -2.23 17.04
N GLU A 20 -12.28 -1.14 16.83
CA GLU A 20 -12.46 -0.22 15.71
C GLU A 20 -11.12 0.05 14.99
N PRO A 21 -10.50 -0.97 14.38
CA PRO A 21 -9.18 -0.85 13.75
C PRO A 21 -9.14 0.18 12.62
N GLY A 22 -10.30 0.53 12.04
CA GLY A 22 -10.42 1.58 11.02
C GLY A 22 -10.04 2.98 11.50
N TRP A 23 -10.05 3.21 12.82
CA TRP A 23 -9.72 4.50 13.46
C TRP A 23 -8.27 4.57 13.97
N CYS A 24 -7.56 3.44 13.97
CA CYS A 24 -6.14 3.42 14.29
C CYS A 24 -5.33 4.18 13.23
N SER A 25 -4.41 5.04 13.66
CA SER A 25 -3.53 5.75 12.71
C SER A 25 -2.61 4.79 11.93
N ARG A 26 -2.39 3.58 12.45
CA ARG A 26 -1.49 2.59 11.89
C ARG A 26 -2.02 1.17 12.08
N LEU A 27 -1.84 0.34 11.05
CA LEU A 27 -2.19 -1.08 11.06
C LEU A 27 -0.93 -1.94 10.88
N TRP A 28 -0.74 -2.90 11.80
CA TRP A 28 0.38 -3.86 11.76
C TRP A 28 -0.08 -5.31 11.79
N PHE A 29 -1.21 -5.57 12.44
CA PHE A 29 -1.78 -6.90 12.56
C PHE A 29 -2.59 -7.23 11.32
N ARG A 30 -2.48 -8.49 10.92
CA ARG A 30 -3.05 -8.96 9.66
C ARG A 30 -4.57 -9.05 9.77
N GLU A 31 -5.05 -9.43 10.94
CA GLU A 31 -6.46 -9.58 11.29
C GLU A 31 -7.18 -8.23 11.13
N ASP A 32 -6.61 -7.19 11.72
CA ASP A 32 -7.10 -5.81 11.62
C ASP A 32 -7.07 -5.30 10.19
N ALA A 33 -5.95 -5.48 9.49
CA ALA A 33 -5.84 -5.05 8.10
C ALA A 33 -6.80 -5.82 7.18
N ASN A 34 -6.99 -7.12 7.40
CA ASN A 34 -7.95 -7.90 6.64
C ASN A 34 -9.39 -7.46 6.94
N HIS A 35 -9.73 -7.18 8.20
CA HIS A 35 -11.02 -6.59 8.57
C HIS A 35 -11.23 -5.25 7.84
N VAL A 36 -10.28 -4.32 7.99
CA VAL A 36 -10.35 -2.98 7.44
C VAL A 36 -10.44 -2.97 5.92
N LEU A 37 -9.58 -3.74 5.25
CA LEU A 37 -9.51 -3.77 3.79
C LEU A 37 -10.68 -4.54 3.19
N SER A 38 -11.06 -5.71 3.72
CA SER A 38 -12.15 -6.51 3.15
C SER A 38 -13.53 -5.88 3.36
N LYS A 39 -13.76 -5.26 4.53
CA LYS A 39 -15.04 -4.64 4.89
C LYS A 39 -15.13 -3.14 4.55
N ASN A 40 -14.05 -2.55 4.03
CA ASN A 40 -13.98 -1.12 3.70
C ASN A 40 -14.34 -0.19 4.88
N THR A 41 -13.85 -0.54 6.07
CA THR A 41 -14.05 0.23 7.31
C THR A 41 -12.90 1.20 7.59
N GLY A 42 -11.91 1.26 6.71
CA GLY A 42 -10.81 2.22 6.82
C GLY A 42 -11.29 3.66 6.79
N THR A 43 -10.69 4.50 7.61
CA THR A 43 -11.04 5.92 7.72
C THR A 43 -9.85 6.80 7.33
N GLU A 44 -10.08 8.12 7.32
CA GLU A 44 -9.02 9.09 7.13
C GLU A 44 -7.97 9.09 8.26
N ALA A 45 -8.25 8.45 9.40
CA ALA A 45 -7.28 8.34 10.50
C ALA A 45 -6.06 7.49 10.09
N ILE A 46 -6.24 6.50 9.21
CA ILE A 46 -5.17 5.58 8.82
C ILE A 46 -4.13 6.32 7.98
N GLU A 47 -2.92 6.40 8.53
CA GLU A 47 -1.75 6.98 7.87
C GLU A 47 -0.72 5.95 7.43
N GLY A 48 -0.76 4.74 8.01
CA GLY A 48 0.21 3.69 7.73
C GLY A 48 -0.36 2.27 7.80
N ILE A 49 -0.04 1.43 6.83
CA ILE A 49 -0.34 0.00 6.84
C ILE A 49 0.96 -0.76 6.58
N VAL A 50 1.36 -1.60 7.52
CA VAL A 50 2.62 -2.35 7.47
C VAL A 50 2.36 -3.80 7.80
N LEU A 51 2.23 -4.62 6.77
CA LEU A 51 2.07 -6.06 6.90
C LEU A 51 3.37 -6.76 6.54
N HIS A 52 3.79 -7.65 7.43
CA HIS A 52 4.92 -8.53 7.16
C HIS A 52 4.49 -9.66 6.22
N PRO A 53 5.39 -10.15 5.35
CA PRO A 53 5.17 -11.37 4.60
C PRO A 53 4.75 -12.49 5.57
N SER A 54 3.79 -13.31 5.15
CA SER A 54 3.33 -14.47 5.91
C SER A 54 3.54 -15.73 5.11
N ASP A 55 3.32 -16.85 5.78
CA ASP A 55 3.43 -18.18 5.20
C ASP A 55 2.60 -18.32 3.92
N PRO A 56 3.05 -19.18 2.98
CA PRO A 56 2.32 -19.48 1.76
C PRO A 56 0.86 -19.87 2.08
N GLY A 57 -0.10 -19.22 1.42
CA GLY A 57 -1.53 -19.48 1.60
C GLY A 57 -2.26 -18.49 2.50
N VAL A 58 -1.56 -17.74 3.36
CA VAL A 58 -2.18 -16.70 4.20
C VAL A 58 -2.21 -15.37 3.45
N GLN A 59 -3.38 -15.02 2.91
CA GLN A 59 -3.57 -13.82 2.09
C GLN A 59 -4.51 -12.83 2.77
N VAL A 60 -4.21 -11.54 2.61
CA VAL A 60 -5.13 -10.46 2.98
C VAL A 60 -6.06 -10.20 1.82
N HIS A 61 -7.33 -9.99 2.11
CA HIS A 61 -8.34 -9.67 1.12
C HIS A 61 -8.61 -8.18 1.13
N ALA A 62 -8.63 -7.58 -0.05
CA ALA A 62 -9.02 -6.20 -0.24
C ALA A 62 -10.12 -6.12 -1.30
N ASN A 63 -11.09 -5.25 -1.02
CA ASN A 63 -12.13 -4.80 -1.91
C ASN A 63 -11.55 -3.76 -2.90
N ALA A 64 -12.25 -3.53 -4.00
CA ALA A 64 -11.93 -2.48 -4.97
C ALA A 64 -11.79 -1.09 -4.31
N LYS A 65 -12.63 -0.79 -3.32
CA LYS A 65 -12.67 0.52 -2.63
C LYS A 65 -11.87 0.57 -1.33
N SER A 66 -11.08 -0.44 -0.98
CA SER A 66 -10.46 -0.56 0.35
C SER A 66 -9.66 0.64 0.82
N PHE A 67 -9.06 1.40 -0.10
CA PHE A 67 -8.19 2.53 0.26
C PHE A 67 -8.83 3.90 -0.01
N SER A 68 -10.04 3.96 -0.56
CA SER A 68 -10.62 5.23 -1.05
C SER A 68 -10.89 6.25 0.07
N LYS A 69 -11.26 5.77 1.26
CA LYS A 69 -11.50 6.61 2.45
C LYS A 69 -10.21 6.98 3.21
N MET A 70 -9.11 6.29 2.95
CA MET A 70 -7.84 6.47 3.68
C MET A 70 -7.02 7.63 3.08
N VAL A 71 -7.64 8.80 2.97
CA VAL A 71 -7.07 9.95 2.25
C VAL A 71 -5.77 10.49 2.87
N LYS A 72 -5.45 10.13 4.12
CA LYS A 72 -4.20 10.47 4.82
C LYS A 72 -3.17 9.33 4.81
N LEU A 73 -3.40 8.22 4.09
CA LEU A 73 -2.47 7.09 4.02
C LEU A 73 -1.15 7.47 3.32
N ARG A 74 -0.06 7.52 4.09
CA ARG A 74 1.28 7.91 3.61
C ARG A 74 2.21 6.72 3.41
N TYR A 75 2.01 5.63 4.16
CA TYR A 75 2.89 4.46 4.15
C TYR A 75 2.10 3.18 3.90
N LEU A 76 2.36 2.51 2.79
CA LEU A 76 1.75 1.21 2.49
C LEU A 76 2.85 0.18 2.23
N LYS A 77 2.96 -0.82 3.11
CA LYS A 77 3.81 -2.00 2.93
C LYS A 77 2.97 -3.27 3.09
N ILE A 78 2.69 -3.94 1.98
CA ILE A 78 1.86 -5.14 1.93
C ILE A 78 2.43 -6.15 0.93
N SER A 79 1.96 -7.39 1.00
CA SER A 79 2.43 -8.47 0.12
C SER A 79 1.30 -9.47 -0.11
N ASN A 80 1.18 -9.98 -1.35
CA ASN A 80 0.27 -11.06 -1.72
C ASN A 80 -1.20 -10.82 -1.29
N VAL A 81 -1.72 -9.62 -1.59
CA VAL A 81 -3.12 -9.24 -1.32
C VAL A 81 -4.01 -9.73 -2.46
N ARG A 82 -5.13 -10.38 -2.13
CA ARG A 82 -6.19 -10.74 -3.10
C ARG A 82 -7.09 -9.55 -3.36
N LEU A 83 -7.20 -9.17 -4.63
CA LEU A 83 -8.10 -8.13 -5.13
C LEU A 83 -9.21 -8.77 -5.97
N TYR A 84 -10.27 -9.28 -5.32
CA TYR A 84 -11.34 -10.01 -6.01
C TYR A 84 -12.03 -9.19 -7.10
N ASN A 85 -12.27 -7.91 -6.82
CA ASN A 85 -12.99 -7.00 -7.72
C ASN A 85 -12.06 -5.90 -8.28
N GLY A 86 -10.75 -6.16 -8.32
CA GLY A 86 -9.75 -5.18 -8.72
C GLY A 86 -9.45 -4.14 -7.63
N LEU A 87 -8.99 -2.96 -8.06
CA LEU A 87 -8.62 -1.83 -7.22
C LEU A 87 -9.05 -0.54 -7.91
N GLU A 88 -10.02 0.16 -7.31
CA GLU A 88 -10.58 1.40 -7.87
C GLU A 88 -9.79 2.63 -7.46
N ASP A 89 -9.13 2.62 -6.30
CA ASP A 89 -8.47 3.79 -5.76
C ASP A 89 -7.18 3.45 -5.00
N LEU A 90 -6.22 4.37 -5.10
CA LEU A 90 -5.06 4.45 -4.23
C LEU A 90 -4.89 5.91 -3.79
N PRO A 91 -4.68 6.16 -2.49
CA PRO A 91 -4.66 7.52 -1.97
C PRO A 91 -3.43 8.30 -2.46
N ASN A 92 -3.67 9.49 -3.00
CA ASN A 92 -2.64 10.40 -3.52
C ASN A 92 -1.71 10.97 -2.43
N SER A 93 -2.02 10.73 -1.16
CA SER A 93 -1.16 11.05 -0.01
C SER A 93 0.01 10.07 0.18
N LEU A 94 0.03 8.96 -0.56
CA LEU A 94 1.10 7.96 -0.48
C LEU A 94 2.48 8.58 -0.75
N ARG A 95 3.38 8.35 0.21
CA ARG A 95 4.80 8.71 0.13
C ARG A 95 5.68 7.48 -0.04
N ILE A 96 5.26 6.35 0.54
CA ILE A 96 5.98 5.08 0.44
C ILE A 96 4.99 4.00 0.03
N LEU A 97 5.26 3.35 -1.10
CA LEU A 97 4.48 2.24 -1.63
C LEU A 97 5.37 1.02 -1.82
N LYS A 98 5.18 0.00 -0.96
CA LYS A 98 5.87 -1.29 -1.00
C LYS A 98 4.83 -2.39 -1.17
N TRP A 99 4.65 -2.87 -2.38
CA TRP A 99 3.63 -3.88 -2.69
C TRP A 99 4.23 -5.04 -3.48
N THR A 100 4.71 -6.04 -2.75
CA THR A 100 5.24 -7.27 -3.36
C THR A 100 4.10 -8.12 -3.90
N GLY A 101 4.24 -8.61 -5.13
CA GLY A 101 3.19 -9.42 -5.75
C GLY A 101 1.94 -8.61 -6.12
N TYR A 102 2.10 -7.33 -6.48
CA TYR A 102 0.97 -6.52 -6.93
C TYR A 102 0.29 -7.17 -8.14
N PRO A 103 -1.01 -7.51 -8.04
CA PRO A 103 -1.62 -8.47 -8.98
C PRO A 103 -2.18 -7.81 -10.25
N LEU A 104 -2.33 -6.48 -10.28
CA LEU A 104 -2.92 -5.78 -11.43
C LEU A 104 -1.87 -5.35 -12.45
N THR A 105 -2.32 -5.18 -13.69
CA THR A 105 -1.47 -4.77 -14.82
C THR A 105 -1.25 -3.26 -14.92
N TYR A 106 -2.04 -2.46 -14.22
CA TYR A 106 -2.03 -0.99 -14.20
C TYR A 106 -2.41 -0.46 -12.82
N PHE A 107 -2.06 0.80 -12.53
CA PHE A 107 -2.58 1.52 -11.36
C PHE A 107 -4.00 2.05 -11.59
N PRO A 108 -4.78 2.30 -10.51
CA PRO A 108 -6.04 3.01 -10.63
C PRO A 108 -5.90 4.32 -11.41
N SER A 109 -6.86 4.64 -12.27
CA SER A 109 -6.80 5.78 -13.21
C SER A 109 -6.64 7.14 -12.52
N HIS A 110 -7.19 7.29 -11.32
CA HIS A 110 -7.14 8.53 -10.54
C HIS A 110 -5.93 8.65 -9.61
N PHE A 111 -5.06 7.64 -9.59
CA PHE A 111 -3.87 7.66 -8.75
C PHE A 111 -2.82 8.63 -9.31
N ASN A 112 -2.55 9.70 -8.56
CA ASN A 112 -1.52 10.69 -8.80
C ASN A 112 -0.36 10.53 -7.79
N PRO A 113 0.76 9.91 -8.19
CA PRO A 113 1.89 9.60 -7.32
C PRO A 113 2.90 10.76 -7.16
N GLU A 114 2.50 12.02 -7.38
CA GLU A 114 3.39 13.19 -7.22
C GLU A 114 4.07 13.28 -5.84
N LYS A 115 3.43 12.80 -4.77
CA LYS A 115 3.98 12.79 -3.40
C LYS A 115 4.87 11.57 -3.09
N LEU A 116 4.97 10.64 -4.03
CA LEU A 116 5.66 9.37 -3.80
C LEU A 116 7.18 9.57 -3.77
N LEU A 117 7.80 9.11 -2.68
CA LEU A 117 9.24 9.16 -2.43
C LEU A 117 9.92 7.83 -2.70
N GLU A 118 9.25 6.72 -2.35
CA GLU A 118 9.78 5.37 -2.51
C GLU A 118 8.70 4.45 -3.10
N LEU A 119 9.08 3.75 -4.16
CA LEU A 119 8.28 2.72 -4.78
C LEU A 119 9.04 1.39 -4.84
N LYS A 120 8.46 0.33 -4.26
CA LYS A 120 8.97 -1.04 -4.39
C LYS A 120 7.83 -1.98 -4.72
N MET A 121 7.80 -2.53 -5.93
CA MET A 121 6.77 -3.47 -6.38
C MET A 121 7.43 -4.67 -7.04
N CYS A 122 8.18 -5.44 -6.25
CA CYS A 122 8.82 -6.66 -6.73
C CYS A 122 7.77 -7.71 -7.07
N HIS A 123 8.05 -8.57 -8.06
CA HIS A 123 7.15 -9.66 -8.50
C HIS A 123 5.75 -9.18 -8.92
N SER A 124 5.63 -7.95 -9.42
CA SER A 124 4.32 -7.41 -9.81
C SER A 124 3.91 -7.84 -11.20
N CYS A 125 2.60 -7.91 -11.44
CA CYS A 125 2.00 -8.10 -12.76
C CYS A 125 1.91 -6.83 -13.60
N ILE A 126 2.43 -5.70 -13.10
CA ILE A 126 2.32 -4.40 -13.78
C ILE A 126 2.98 -4.45 -15.17
N LYS A 127 2.24 -3.99 -16.19
CA LYS A 127 2.71 -3.98 -17.59
C LYS A 127 3.21 -2.61 -17.99
N HIS A 128 2.39 -1.60 -17.74
CA HIS A 128 2.68 -0.22 -18.09
C HIS A 128 2.76 0.60 -16.83
N PHE A 129 3.98 0.97 -16.47
CA PHE A 129 4.17 1.98 -15.45
C PHE A 129 4.00 3.35 -16.12
N ARG A 130 2.76 3.81 -16.26
CA ARG A 130 2.43 5.17 -16.71
C ARG A 130 1.92 5.95 -15.51
N MET A 131 2.72 6.87 -14.99
CA MET A 131 2.36 7.74 -13.87
C MET A 131 2.07 9.15 -14.38
N GLY A 132 0.91 9.32 -15.02
CA GLY A 132 0.48 10.61 -15.56
C GLY A 132 1.42 11.22 -16.61
N THR A 133 1.19 12.48 -16.95
CA THR A 133 2.00 13.27 -17.88
C THR A 133 3.15 14.01 -17.20
N LYS A 134 3.13 14.08 -15.86
CA LYS A 134 4.07 14.90 -15.09
C LYS A 134 5.25 14.08 -14.57
N PRO A 135 6.46 14.66 -14.55
CA PRO A 135 7.64 14.00 -13.98
C PRO A 135 7.52 13.81 -12.46
N LEU A 136 7.99 12.65 -11.98
CA LEU A 136 7.97 12.23 -10.57
C LEU A 136 9.13 12.85 -9.78
N HIS A 137 9.12 14.17 -9.65
CA HIS A 137 10.21 14.96 -9.04
C HIS A 137 10.57 14.55 -7.60
N ASN A 138 9.60 14.00 -6.84
CA ASN A 138 9.82 13.57 -5.46
C ASN A 138 10.36 12.14 -5.33
N LEU A 139 10.29 11.34 -6.39
CA LEU A 139 10.58 9.91 -6.34
C LEU A 139 12.09 9.69 -6.30
N LYS A 140 12.58 9.17 -5.17
CA LYS A 140 14.00 8.94 -4.91
C LYS A 140 14.42 7.49 -5.13
N THR A 141 13.48 6.56 -5.08
CA THR A 141 13.79 5.13 -5.15
C THR A 141 12.71 4.36 -5.87
N ILE A 142 13.12 3.52 -6.82
CA ILE A 142 12.25 2.63 -7.59
C ILE A 142 12.86 1.24 -7.60
N LYS A 143 12.08 0.22 -7.22
CA LYS A 143 12.46 -1.19 -7.34
C LYS A 143 11.32 -2.00 -7.92
N LEU A 144 11.53 -2.55 -9.11
CA LEU A 144 10.55 -3.36 -9.86
C LEU A 144 11.12 -4.74 -10.22
N SER A 145 12.02 -5.27 -9.37
CA SER A 145 12.71 -6.54 -9.64
C SER A 145 11.73 -7.71 -9.76
N HIS A 146 12.00 -8.63 -10.69
CA HIS A 146 11.20 -9.82 -10.96
C HIS A 146 9.76 -9.54 -11.45
N SER A 147 9.48 -8.33 -11.94
CA SER A 147 8.21 -7.98 -12.58
C SER A 147 8.28 -8.32 -14.07
N LEU A 148 8.10 -9.60 -14.39
CA LEU A 148 8.34 -10.18 -15.73
C LEU A 148 7.43 -9.60 -16.82
N ASN A 149 6.29 -9.03 -16.44
CA ASN A 149 5.31 -8.46 -17.36
C ASN A 149 5.59 -6.98 -17.70
N LEU A 150 6.61 -6.36 -17.10
CA LEU A 150 6.89 -4.94 -17.27
C LEU A 150 7.37 -4.63 -18.71
N VAL A 151 6.53 -3.96 -19.48
CA VAL A 151 6.79 -3.60 -20.89
C VAL A 151 7.44 -2.22 -20.99
N SER A 152 6.97 -1.26 -20.20
CA SER A 152 7.41 0.13 -20.30
C SER A 152 7.46 0.82 -18.95
N THR A 153 8.50 1.63 -18.76
CA THR A 153 8.64 2.57 -17.64
C THR A 153 8.50 4.01 -18.13
N PRO A 154 8.13 4.98 -17.27
CA PRO A 154 8.10 6.37 -17.61
C PRO A 154 9.54 6.88 -17.65
N ASN A 155 9.74 8.04 -18.26
CA ASN A 155 11.06 8.65 -18.31
C ASN A 155 11.48 9.10 -16.90
N PHE A 156 12.50 8.43 -16.35
CA PHE A 156 13.07 8.74 -15.04
C PHE A 156 14.24 9.74 -15.10
N LYS A 157 14.51 10.36 -16.25
CA LYS A 157 15.58 11.36 -16.36
C LYS A 157 15.27 12.53 -15.42
N GLY A 158 16.09 12.67 -14.37
CA GLY A 158 16.17 13.88 -13.57
C GLY A 158 16.73 15.02 -14.41
N ARG A 159 16.32 16.25 -14.10
CA ARG A 159 17.05 17.44 -14.55
C ARG A 159 18.25 17.66 -13.64
#